data_AF-A0A3M1QGN4-F1
#
_entry.id   AF-A0A3M1QGN4-F1
#
_cell.length_a   1.000
_cell.length_b   1.000
_cell.length_c   1.000
_cell.angle_alpha   90.00
_cell.angle_beta   90.00
_cell.angle_gamma   90.00
#
_symmetry.space_group_name_H-M   'P 1'
#
loop_
_entity.id
_entity.type
_entity.pdbx_description
1 polymer ?
#
loop_
_entity_poly.entity_id
_entity_poly.type
_entity_poly.pdbx_seq_one_letter_code
_entity_poly.pdbx_strand_id
1 'polypeptide(L)' 'EFQSLRARPDLLRRLAEDAGGATSTVAEAADLPERIENADRVLKARGPDEPLWDNGWTLALLAVLLGLEWTLRRRHYLL' A
#
# COMPACT_ATOMS: atom_id res chain seq x y z
N GLU A 1 12.58 12.31 -34.19
CA GLU A 1 11.30 11.90 -33.58
C GLU A 1 11.19 12.24 -32.08
N PHE A 2 11.80 13.34 -31.60
CA PHE A 2 11.78 13.72 -30.16
C PHE A 2 10.91 14.96 -29.84
N GLN A 3 10.18 15.51 -30.82
CA GLN A 3 9.34 16.70 -30.59
C GLN A 3 8.09 16.42 -29.73
N SER A 4 7.71 15.15 -29.57
CA SER A 4 6.55 14.71 -28.78
C SER A 4 6.80 14.65 -27.27
N LEU A 5 8.04 14.80 -26.81
CA LEU A 5 8.41 14.78 -25.39
C LEU A 5 8.40 16.16 -24.73
N ARG A 6 8.03 17.23 -25.46
CA ARG A 6 7.88 18.55 -24.85
C ARG A 6 6.66 18.55 -23.93
N ALA A 7 6.92 18.89 -22.66
CA ALA A 7 5.88 19.12 -21.68
C ALA A 7 4.85 20.12 -22.24
N ARG A 8 3.56 19.77 -22.15
CA ARG A 8 2.43 20.64 -22.52
C ARG A 8 1.90 21.26 -21.23
N PRO A 9 2.42 22.43 -20.81
CA PRO A 9 2.12 23.00 -19.50
C PRO A 9 0.62 23.23 -19.29
N ASP A 10 -0.11 23.58 -20.34
CA ASP A 10 -1.57 23.78 -20.27
C ASP A 10 -2.34 22.49 -19.95
N LEU A 11 -1.92 21.35 -20.49
CA LEU A 11 -2.56 20.06 -20.20
C LEU A 11 -2.22 19.58 -18.79
N LEU A 12 -0.95 19.75 -18.39
CA LEU A 12 -0.50 19.42 -17.04
C LEU A 12 -1.24 20.26 -15.99
N ARG A 13 -1.46 21.55 -16.26
CA ARG A 13 -2.18 22.46 -15.37
C ARG A 13 -3.64 22.04 -15.21
N ARG A 14 -4.34 21.75 -16.31
CA ARG A 14 -5.73 21.27 -16.26
C ARG A 14 -5.85 19.95 -15.49
N LEU A 15 -4.92 19.04 -15.68
CA LEU A 15 -4.91 17.75 -14.96
C LEU A 15 -4.65 17.94 -13.47
N ALA A 16 -3.74 18.84 -13.10
CA ALA A 16 -3.47 19.15 -11.70
C ALA A 16 -4.68 19.82 -11.04
N GLU A 17 -5.30 20.81 -11.69
CA GLU A 17 -6.50 21.49 -11.19
C GLU A 17 -7.66 20.50 -10.96
N ASP A 18 -7.87 19.55 -11.87
CA ASP A 18 -8.92 18.52 -11.76
C ASP A 18 -8.66 17.51 -10.62
N ALA A 19 -7.39 17.19 -10.37
CA ALA A 19 -6.97 16.33 -9.27
C ALA A 19 -6.87 17.06 -7.91
N GLY A 20 -7.15 18.37 -7.86
CA GLY A 20 -6.98 19.20 -6.67
C GLY A 20 -5.51 19.48 -6.29
N GLY A 21 -4.58 19.29 -7.23
CA GLY A 21 -3.16 19.57 -7.09
C GLY A 21 -2.73 20.84 -7.82
N ALA A 22 -1.42 21.12 -7.81
CA ALA A 22 -0.81 22.26 -8.50
C ALA A 22 0.37 21.81 -9.37
N THR A 23 0.59 22.49 -10.50
CA THR A 23 1.80 22.31 -11.32
C THR A 23 2.91 23.24 -10.84
N SER A 24 4.12 22.69 -10.71
CA SER A 24 5.34 23.48 -10.44
C SER A 24 6.35 23.28 -11.55
N THR A 25 7.06 24.34 -11.91
CA THR A 25 8.16 24.28 -12.87
C THR A 25 9.43 23.77 -12.20
N VAL A 26 10.42 23.33 -12.99
CA VAL A 26 11.72 22.84 -12.46
C VAL A 26 12.44 23.94 -11.65
N ALA A 27 12.22 25.22 -11.98
CA ALA A 27 12.77 26.34 -11.22
C ALA A 27 12.12 26.49 -9.83
N GLU A 28 10.84 26.13 -9.72
CA GLU A 28 10.07 26.17 -8.48
C GLU A 28 10.18 24.85 -7.69
N ALA A 29 10.86 23.83 -8.25
CA ALA A 29 11.07 22.52 -7.61
C ALA A 29 11.71 22.63 -6.22
N ALA A 30 12.54 23.65 -6.00
CA ALA A 30 13.18 23.92 -4.72
C ALA A 30 12.19 24.38 -3.62
N ASP A 31 11.05 24.95 -4.01
CA ASP A 31 10.00 25.51 -3.11
C ASP A 31 8.86 24.50 -2.84
N LEU A 32 8.90 23.31 -3.48
CA LEU A 32 7.95 22.23 -3.23
C LEU A 32 7.84 21.81 -1.75
N PRO A 33 8.94 21.63 -0.98
CA PRO A 33 8.81 21.20 0.40
C PRO A 33 8.09 22.22 1.29
N GLU A 34 8.15 23.52 0.97
CA GLU A 34 7.45 24.58 1.71
C GLU A 34 5.96 24.67 1.31
N ARG A 35 5.63 24.34 0.06
CA ARG A 35 4.26 24.35 -0.47
C ARG A 35 3.42 23.13 -0.10
N ILE A 36 4.04 22.05 0.37
CA ILE A 36 3.33 20.84 0.81
C ILE A 36 2.84 21.09 2.24
N GLU A 37 1.61 21.62 2.34
CA GLU A 37 0.91 21.75 3.61
C GLU A 37 0.71 20.34 4.20
N ASN A 38 1.36 20.05 5.33
CA ASN A 38 1.46 18.72 5.97
C ASN A 38 2.58 17.77 5.45
N ALA A 39 3.78 18.28 5.15
CA ALA A 39 4.97 17.42 5.00
C ALA A 39 5.23 16.50 6.21
N ASP A 40 4.78 16.90 7.41
CA ASP A 40 4.87 16.12 8.65
C ASP A 40 3.78 15.05 8.81
N ARG A 41 2.74 15.06 7.96
CA ARG A 41 1.79 13.94 7.95
C ARG A 41 2.44 12.80 7.20
N VAL A 42 3.23 12.04 7.95
CA VAL A 42 3.44 10.63 7.68
C VAL A 42 2.04 10.01 7.69
N LEU A 43 1.43 9.92 6.50
CA LEU A 43 0.46 8.89 6.21
C LEU A 43 1.17 7.62 6.68
N LYS A 44 0.75 7.09 7.84
CA LYS A 44 1.06 5.73 8.25
C LYS A 44 0.44 4.87 7.16
N ALA A 45 1.12 4.76 6.02
CA ALA A 45 0.92 3.69 5.08
C ALA A 45 0.99 2.46 5.98
N ARG A 46 -0.14 1.74 6.02
CA ARG A 46 -0.25 0.45 6.69
C ARG A 46 1.07 -0.26 6.39
N GLY A 47 1.88 -0.50 7.43
CA GLY A 47 3.18 -1.12 7.25
C GLY A 47 3.00 -2.37 6.38
N PRO A 48 4.04 -2.76 5.60
CA PRO A 48 3.94 -3.88 4.67
C PRO A 48 3.16 -5.01 5.35
N ASP A 49 2.14 -5.54 4.67
CA ASP A 49 1.27 -6.57 5.22
C ASP A 49 2.17 -7.77 5.58
N GLU A 50 2.62 -7.83 6.83
CA GLU A 50 3.53 -8.87 7.28
C GLU A 50 2.78 -10.19 7.06
N PRO A 51 3.23 -11.05 6.14
CA PRO A 51 2.48 -12.23 5.78
C PRO A 51 2.41 -13.11 7.04
N LEU A 52 1.19 -13.38 7.52
CA LEU A 52 0.93 -14.26 8.68
C LEU A 52 1.57 -15.66 8.54
N TRP A 53 1.92 -16.02 7.32
CA TRP A 53 2.62 -17.24 6.92
C TRP A 53 4.10 -17.28 7.31
N ASP A 54 4.73 -16.14 7.63
CA ASP A 54 6.12 -16.09 8.09
C ASP A 54 6.25 -16.53 9.56
N ASN A 55 5.13 -16.54 10.29
CA ASN A 55 5.10 -17.06 11.65
C ASN A 55 4.75 -18.55 11.66
N GLY A 56 5.74 -19.43 11.71
CA GLY A 56 5.55 -20.89 11.77
C GLY A 56 4.63 -21.39 12.90
N TRP A 57 4.36 -20.55 13.90
CA TRP A 57 3.36 -20.83 14.94
C TRP A 57 1.93 -20.92 14.40
N THR A 58 1.56 -20.16 13.35
CA THR A 58 0.22 -20.25 12.76
C THR A 58 -0.02 -21.61 12.13
N LEU A 59 0.99 -22.15 11.43
CA LEU A 59 1.00 -23.51 10.88
C LEU A 59 0.90 -24.57 11.96
N ALA A 60 1.68 -24.44 13.04
CA ALA A 60 1.63 -25.39 14.15
C ALA A 60 0.28 -25.36 14.88
N LEU A 61 -0.33 -24.18 15.06
CA LEU A 61 -1.67 -24.04 15.63
C LEU A 61 -2.71 -24.76 14.76
N LEU A 62 -2.68 -24.55 13.44
CA LEU A 62 -3.57 -25.22 12.49
C LEU A 62 -3.40 -26.74 12.50
N ALA A 63 -2.15 -27.23 12.52
CA ALA A 63 -1.84 -28.65 12.59
C ALA A 63 -2.36 -29.29 13.90
N VAL A 64 -2.21 -28.60 15.03
CA VAL A 64 -2.74 -29.03 16.32
C VAL A 64 -4.27 -29.06 16.30
N LEU A 65 -4.92 -28.01 15.77
CA LEU A 65 -6.37 -27.94 15.66
C LEU A 65 -6.92 -29.10 14.81
N LEU A 66 -6.28 -29.36 13.68
CA LEU A 66 -6.65 -30.43 12.75
C LEU A 66 -6.39 -31.82 13.37
N GLY A 67 -5.26 -31.99 14.07
CA GLY A 67 -4.95 -33.22 14.79
C GLY A 67 -5.93 -33.49 15.93
N LEU A 68 -6.34 -32.45 16.65
CA LEU A 68 -7.39 -32.52 17.67
C LEU A 68 -8.73 -32.91 17.05
N GLU A 69 -9.16 -32.23 15.98
CA GLU A 69 -10.39 -32.56 15.28
C GLU A 69 -10.39 -34.01 14.80
N TRP A 70 -9.29 -34.45 14.19
CA TRP A 70 -9.15 -35.84 13.75
C TRP A 70 -9.18 -36.83 14.91
N THR A 71 -8.54 -36.51 16.03
CA THR A 71 -8.53 -37.37 17.23
C THR A 71 -9.91 -37.43 17.88
N LEU A 72 -10.62 -36.29 17.97
CA LEU A 72 -12.00 -36.20 18.42
C LEU A 72 -12.91 -37.02 17.51
N ARG A 73 -12.80 -36.86 16.18
CA ARG A 73 -13.53 -37.62 15.18
C ARG A 73 -13.27 -39.13 15.31
N ARG A 74 -12.00 -39.52 15.50
CA ARG A 74 -11.60 -40.92 15.65
C ARG A 74 -12.04 -41.55 16.97
N ARG A 75 -12.10 -40.77 18.05
CA ARG A 75 -12.58 -41.26 19.36
C ARG A 75 -14.09 -41.32 19.45
N HIS A 76 -14.80 -40.37 18.85
CA HIS A 76 -16.23 -40.24 19.06
C HIS A 76 -17.10 -40.92 18.01
N TYR A 77 -16.58 -41.43 16.89
CA TYR A 77 -17.40 -42.03 15.81
C TYR A 77 -18.68 -41.21 15.56
N LEU A 78 -18.56 -39.88 15.58
CA LEU A 78 -19.69 -38.98 15.33
C LEU A 78 -19.94 -38.99 13.82
N LEU A 79 -20.72 -40.00 13.42
CA LEU A 79 -21.58 -40.03 12.25
C LEU A 79 -22.81 -39.15 12.52
#